data_AF-A0A2G5U8Z2-F1
#
_entry.id   AF-A0A2G5U8Z2-F1
#
_cell.length_a   1.000
_cell.length_b   1.000
_cell.length_c   1.000
_cell.angle_alpha   90.00
_cell.angle_beta   90.00
_cell.angle_gamma   90.00
#
_symmetry.space_group_name_H-M   'P 1'
#
loop_
_entity.id
_entity.type
_entity.pdbx_description
1 polymer ?
#
loop_
_entity_poly.entity_id
_entity_poly.type
_entity_poly.pdbx_seq_one_letter_code
_entity_poly.pdbx_strand_id
1 'polypeptide(L)'
;MKFALPLLSISMFLFDLSLFYPNTFSKEPPVFAGDTFLLGFSHYQWFFVPIVFLGLIRMAIHAQKHGPIQFNEEWVLRIRRGMTITIIFGVLYCIVEIANTFLLKPESESRYIITFIGRFILSFLISFFGFEAFATTFVLYNWLTILAGLLGTGTVLILQDMGDGGYSHCYIVWTMGIYMGLLELWIIWKTEDGLVNMGEYLPPIDPRLERRNYNGRFV
;
A
#
# COMPACT_ATOMS: atom_id res chain seq x y z
N MET A 1 -23.94 18.46 -0.63
CA MET A 1 -23.83 17.22 0.15
C MET A 1 -22.35 16.92 0.38
N LYS A 2 -21.87 16.94 1.63
CA LYS A 2 -20.51 16.48 1.97
C LYS A 2 -20.58 14.96 2.12
N PHE A 3 -20.41 14.24 1.01
CA PHE A 3 -20.20 12.79 1.08
C PHE A 3 -18.75 12.58 1.57
N ALA A 4 -18.59 12.02 2.76
CA ALA A 4 -17.30 11.69 3.35
C ALA A 4 -17.40 10.27 3.91
N LEU A 5 -16.67 9.33 3.30
CA LEU A 5 -16.63 7.94 3.73
C LEU A 5 -15.26 7.67 4.35
N PRO A 6 -15.15 7.42 5.67
CA PRO A 6 -13.89 7.05 6.29
C PRO A 6 -13.54 5.63 5.85
N LEU A 7 -12.43 5.49 5.13
CA LEU A 7 -11.87 4.19 4.75
C LEU A 7 -10.36 4.18 4.99
N LEU A 8 -9.82 2.96 5.10
CA LEU A 8 -8.37 2.75 5.05
C LEU A 8 -7.81 3.29 3.72
N SER A 9 -6.54 3.69 3.71
CA SER A 9 -5.86 4.13 2.49
C SER A 9 -5.88 3.00 1.44
N ILE A 10 -6.71 3.18 0.41
CA ILE A 10 -6.87 2.24 -0.70
C ILE A 10 -5.59 2.17 -1.52
N SER A 11 -4.91 3.30 -1.74
CA SER A 11 -3.66 3.33 -2.51
C SER A 11 -2.56 2.51 -1.84
N MET A 12 -2.39 2.64 -0.51
CA MET A 12 -1.41 1.84 0.22
C MET A 12 -1.71 0.34 0.15
N PHE A 13 -2.98 -0.03 0.19
CA PHE A 13 -3.38 -1.45 0.11
C PHE A 13 -3.05 -2.02 -1.28
N LEU A 14 -3.27 -1.24 -2.33
CA LEU A 14 -2.88 -1.61 -3.69
C LEU A 14 -1.37 -1.69 -3.86
N PHE A 15 -0.60 -0.79 -3.21
CA PHE A 15 0.87 -0.87 -3.21
C PHE A 15 1.36 -2.12 -2.48
N ASP A 16 0.74 -2.51 -1.36
CA ASP A 16 1.03 -3.77 -0.68
C ASP A 16 0.76 -4.98 -1.58
N LEU A 17 -0.41 -5.03 -2.22
CA LEU A 17 -0.73 -6.10 -3.16
C LEU A 17 0.30 -6.20 -4.29
N SER A 18 0.81 -5.06 -4.78
CA SER A 18 1.81 -5.02 -5.84
C SER A 18 3.13 -5.71 -5.48
N LEU A 19 3.48 -5.81 -4.19
CA LEU A 19 4.66 -6.53 -3.71
C LEU A 19 4.53 -8.05 -3.92
N PHE A 20 3.32 -8.57 -3.76
CA PHE A 20 3.00 -10.00 -3.77
C PHE A 20 2.60 -10.54 -5.15
N TYR A 21 2.39 -9.68 -6.15
CA TYR A 21 2.06 -10.16 -7.49
C TYR A 21 3.26 -10.86 -8.13
N PRO A 22 3.12 -12.13 -8.59
CA PRO A 22 4.20 -12.93 -9.16
C PRO A 22 4.82 -12.20 -10.35
N ASN A 23 6.15 -12.23 -10.39
CA ASN A 23 6.96 -11.69 -11.47
C ASN A 23 7.01 -12.69 -12.66
N THR A 24 5.93 -13.46 -12.87
CA THR A 24 5.83 -14.42 -13.97
C THR A 24 5.41 -13.67 -15.21
N PHE A 25 6.43 -13.20 -15.92
CA PHE A 25 6.33 -12.20 -16.97
C PHE A 25 6.13 -12.77 -18.39
N SER A 26 5.88 -14.07 -18.53
CA SER A 26 5.62 -14.72 -19.82
C SER A 26 4.64 -15.90 -19.67
N LYS A 27 3.80 -16.12 -20.68
CA LYS A 27 3.00 -17.36 -20.86
C LYS A 27 3.75 -18.44 -21.64
N GLU A 28 4.81 -18.06 -22.35
CA GLU A 28 5.64 -18.98 -23.10
C GLU A 28 6.71 -19.56 -22.16
N PRO A 29 6.99 -20.87 -22.24
CA PRO A 29 8.13 -21.43 -21.52
C PRO A 29 9.39 -20.67 -21.95
N PRO A 30 10.26 -20.28 -21.00
CA PRO A 30 11.45 -19.49 -21.27
C PRO A 30 12.27 -20.18 -22.36
N VAL A 31 12.45 -19.54 -23.51
CA VAL A 31 13.19 -20.17 -24.62
C VAL A 31 14.69 -20.18 -24.30
N PHE A 32 15.19 -19.37 -23.34
CA PHE A 32 16.62 -19.23 -23.07
C PHE A 32 17.05 -18.82 -21.65
N ALA A 33 16.21 -18.95 -20.62
CA ALA A 33 16.66 -18.84 -19.23
C ALA A 33 16.53 -20.22 -18.60
N GLY A 34 17.66 -20.90 -18.37
CA GLY A 34 17.69 -22.27 -17.84
C GLY A 34 16.71 -22.43 -16.69
N ASP A 35 16.01 -23.58 -16.65
CA ASP A 35 14.90 -23.91 -15.75
C ASP A 35 15.13 -23.57 -14.26
N THR A 36 16.38 -23.33 -13.85
CA THR A 36 16.80 -22.83 -12.54
C THR A 36 16.44 -21.37 -12.25
N PHE A 37 16.31 -20.48 -13.25
CA PHE A 37 16.00 -19.07 -13.04
C PHE A 37 14.55 -18.89 -12.53
N LEU A 38 13.56 -19.39 -13.25
CA LEU A 38 12.14 -19.25 -12.85
C LEU A 38 11.80 -19.99 -11.54
N LEU A 39 12.37 -21.19 -11.31
CA LEU A 39 12.14 -21.94 -10.07
C LEU A 39 12.78 -21.27 -8.85
N GLY A 40 13.97 -20.67 -9.02
CA GLY A 40 14.68 -19.95 -7.96
C GLY A 40 14.04 -18.60 -7.61
N PHE A 41 13.50 -17.87 -8.59
CA PHE A 41 13.02 -16.50 -8.40
C PHE A 41 11.54 -16.37 -8.01
N SER A 42 10.71 -17.41 -8.17
CA SER A 42 9.34 -17.48 -7.60
C SER A 42 9.33 -17.33 -6.07
N HIS A 43 10.42 -17.69 -5.39
CA HIS A 43 10.53 -17.68 -3.94
C HIS A 43 11.05 -16.34 -3.39
N TYR A 44 11.54 -15.43 -4.24
CA TYR A 44 12.14 -14.18 -3.78
C TYR A 44 11.09 -13.24 -3.18
N GLN A 45 9.81 -13.34 -3.57
CA GLN A 45 8.76 -12.49 -3.03
C GLN A 45 8.55 -12.68 -1.52
N TRP A 46 8.86 -13.87 -1.01
CA TRP A 46 8.89 -14.15 0.41
C TRP A 46 9.95 -13.33 1.16
N PHE A 47 10.99 -12.82 0.49
CA PHE A 47 11.96 -11.90 1.10
C PHE A 47 11.32 -10.61 1.62
N PHE A 48 10.24 -10.14 0.96
CA PHE A 48 9.56 -8.92 1.39
C PHE A 48 8.63 -9.15 2.59
N VAL A 49 8.18 -10.39 2.83
CA VAL A 49 7.28 -10.73 3.96
C VAL A 49 7.92 -10.38 5.31
N PRO A 50 9.17 -10.78 5.64
CA PRO A 50 9.84 -10.34 6.87
C PRO A 50 9.95 -8.81 6.98
N ILE A 51 10.23 -8.11 5.89
CA ILE A 51 10.38 -6.64 5.90
C ILE A 51 9.05 -5.98 6.28
N VAL A 52 7.95 -6.43 5.67
CA VAL A 52 6.59 -6.00 6.00
C VAL A 52 6.26 -6.35 7.47
N PHE A 53 6.67 -7.54 7.94
CA PHE A 53 6.45 -7.97 9.33
C PHE A 53 7.22 -7.14 10.36
N LEU A 54 8.41 -6.62 10.04
CA LEU A 54 9.12 -5.66 10.89
C LEU A 54 8.29 -4.40 11.16
N GLY A 55 7.46 -3.98 10.20
CA GLY A 55 6.54 -2.85 10.35
C GLY A 55 5.47 -3.13 11.40
N LEU A 56 4.90 -4.34 11.41
CA LEU A 56 3.95 -4.79 12.43
C LEU A 56 4.58 -4.84 13.82
N ILE A 57 5.80 -5.37 13.94
CA ILE A 57 6.53 -5.42 15.21
C ILE A 57 6.78 -4.00 15.74
N ARG A 58 7.25 -3.09 14.87
CA ARG A 58 7.49 -1.70 15.25
C ARG A 58 6.23 -1.01 15.72
N MET A 59 5.11 -1.23 15.02
CA MET A 59 3.80 -0.71 15.41
C MET A 59 3.40 -1.23 16.81
N ALA A 60 3.57 -2.53 17.07
CA ALA A 60 3.27 -3.13 18.37
C ALA A 60 4.14 -2.53 19.49
N ILE A 61 5.45 -2.33 19.25
CA ILE A 61 6.36 -1.67 20.20
C ILE A 61 5.93 -0.22 20.46
N HIS A 62 5.56 0.52 19.42
CA HIS A 62 5.11 1.90 19.54
C HIS A 62 3.81 2.00 20.34
N ALA A 63 2.85 1.11 20.09
CA ALA A 63 1.59 1.02 20.84
C ALA A 63 1.82 0.65 22.32
N GLN A 64 2.76 -0.25 22.62
CA GLN A 64 3.11 -0.59 24.01
C GLN A 64 3.79 0.57 24.75
N LYS A 65 4.68 1.31 24.08
CA LYS A 65 5.47 2.39 24.71
C LYS A 65 4.66 3.67 24.96
N HIS A 66 3.71 3.98 24.08
CA HIS A 66 2.99 5.25 24.08
C HIS A 66 1.50 5.12 24.44
N GLY A 67 1.02 3.90 24.74
CA GLY A 67 -0.40 3.66 25.04
C GLY A 67 -1.29 3.71 23.78
N PRO A 68 -2.63 3.71 23.94
CA PRO A 68 -3.54 3.99 22.81
C PRO A 68 -3.16 5.33 22.21
N ILE A 69 -2.93 5.34 20.90
CA ILE A 69 -2.33 6.46 20.17
C ILE A 69 -3.20 7.71 20.35
N GLN A 70 -2.75 8.60 21.23
CA GLN A 70 -3.40 9.88 21.46
C GLN A 70 -3.15 10.76 20.24
N PHE A 71 -4.23 11.25 19.62
CA PHE A 71 -4.17 12.11 18.46
C PHE A 71 -3.66 13.49 18.91
N ASN A 72 -2.36 13.72 18.77
CA ASN A 72 -1.74 15.03 18.92
C ASN A 72 -1.40 15.59 17.53
N GLU A 73 -1.42 16.91 17.36
CA GLU A 73 -1.10 17.59 16.09
C GLU A 73 0.25 17.14 15.52
N GLU A 74 1.27 16.98 16.37
CA GLU A 74 2.60 16.50 15.97
C GLU A 74 2.56 15.08 15.38
N TRP A 75 1.72 14.22 15.93
CA TRP A 75 1.55 12.85 15.47
C TRP A 75 0.84 12.83 14.11
N VAL A 76 -0.22 13.62 13.95
CA VAL A 76 -0.96 13.75 12.68
C VAL A 76 -0.03 14.25 11.57
N LEU A 77 0.79 15.25 11.87
CA LEU A 77 1.76 15.79 10.92
C LEU A 77 2.80 14.74 10.51
N ARG A 78 3.27 13.92 11.46
CA ARG A 78 4.21 12.83 11.19
C ARG A 78 3.60 11.77 10.28
N ILE A 79 2.38 11.32 10.57
CA ILE A 79 1.66 10.35 9.73
C ILE A 79 1.38 10.93 8.35
N ARG A 80 0.90 12.18 8.27
CA ARG A 80 0.67 12.90 7.02
C ARG A 80 1.91 12.90 6.12
N ARG A 81 3.09 13.18 6.69
CA ARG A 81 4.37 13.15 5.96
C ARG A 81 4.74 11.73 5.52
N GLY A 82 4.64 10.75 6.40
CA GLY A 82 4.92 9.35 6.08
C GLY A 82 4.02 8.80 4.96
N MET A 83 2.72 9.09 5.04
CA MET A 83 1.75 8.75 4.00
C MET A 83 2.08 9.43 2.68
N THR A 84 2.37 10.73 2.71
CA THR A 84 2.73 11.49 1.50
C THR A 84 3.94 10.88 0.79
N ILE A 85 5.02 10.58 1.53
CA ILE A 85 6.24 9.98 0.97
C ILE A 85 5.93 8.61 0.36
N THR A 86 5.21 7.77 1.10
CA THR A 86 4.86 6.40 0.67
C THR A 86 3.98 6.43 -0.58
N ILE A 87 2.98 7.31 -0.63
CA ILE A 87 2.07 7.42 -1.77
C ILE A 87 2.81 7.96 -3.01
N ILE A 88 3.61 9.01 -2.87
CA ILE A 88 4.39 9.55 -3.99
C ILE A 88 5.30 8.45 -4.57
N PHE A 89 6.03 7.74 -3.71
CA PHE A 89 6.90 6.66 -4.17
C PHE A 89 6.10 5.52 -4.80
N GLY A 90 4.98 5.11 -4.22
CA GLY A 90 4.10 4.07 -4.76
C GLY A 90 3.53 4.42 -6.13
N VAL A 91 3.11 5.67 -6.34
CA VAL A 91 2.67 6.17 -7.65
C VAL A 91 3.80 6.13 -8.66
N LEU A 92 4.99 6.63 -8.31
CA LEU A 92 6.16 6.59 -9.20
C LEU A 92 6.57 5.15 -9.55
N TYR A 93 6.55 4.25 -8.57
CA TYR A 93 6.80 2.83 -8.76
C TYR A 93 5.82 2.22 -9.78
N CYS A 94 4.51 2.47 -9.62
CA CYS A 94 3.49 1.97 -10.55
C CYS A 94 3.70 2.51 -11.98
N ILE A 95 4.06 3.78 -12.14
CA ILE A 95 4.36 4.38 -13.45
C ILE A 95 5.57 3.69 -14.10
N VAL A 96 6.65 3.48 -13.33
CA VAL A 96 7.85 2.79 -13.81
C VAL A 96 7.55 1.35 -14.22
N GLU A 97 6.75 0.63 -13.44
CA GLU A 97 6.36 -0.75 -13.76
C GLU A 97 5.53 -0.82 -15.05
N ILE A 98 4.54 0.07 -15.23
CA ILE A 98 3.77 0.17 -16.48
C ILE A 98 4.72 0.49 -17.64
N ALA A 99 5.60 1.48 -17.50
CA ALA A 99 6.56 1.82 -18.55
C ALA A 99 7.47 0.63 -18.91
N ASN A 100 7.94 -0.12 -17.91
CA ASN A 100 8.76 -1.31 -18.11
C ASN A 100 8.02 -2.41 -18.89
N THR A 101 6.68 -2.47 -18.83
CA THR A 101 5.92 -3.43 -19.66
C THR A 101 6.03 -3.17 -21.15
N PHE A 102 6.22 -1.91 -21.55
CA PHE A 102 6.33 -1.52 -22.97
C PHE A 102 7.78 -1.34 -23.43
N LEU A 103 8.66 -0.88 -22.54
CA LEU A 103 10.03 -0.52 -22.90
C LEU A 103 11.01 -1.70 -22.85
N LEU A 104 10.76 -2.66 -21.96
CA LEU A 104 11.70 -3.74 -21.68
C LEU A 104 11.09 -5.11 -21.97
N LYS A 105 11.89 -5.98 -22.60
CA LYS A 105 11.49 -7.37 -22.82
C LYS A 105 11.15 -8.05 -21.48
N PRO A 106 10.12 -8.91 -21.43
CA PRO A 106 9.69 -9.54 -20.18
C PRO A 106 10.79 -10.32 -19.46
N GLU A 107 11.68 -10.96 -20.21
CA GLU A 107 12.79 -11.77 -19.69
C GLU A 107 14.08 -10.98 -19.44
N SER A 108 14.06 -9.65 -19.57
CA SER A 108 15.27 -8.86 -19.42
C SER A 108 15.75 -8.75 -17.97
N GLU A 109 17.05 -8.98 -17.76
CA GLU A 109 17.71 -8.83 -16.44
C GLU A 109 17.53 -7.41 -15.87
N SER A 110 17.60 -6.39 -16.73
CA SER A 110 17.42 -4.99 -16.31
C SER A 110 16.04 -4.73 -15.73
N ARG A 111 14.99 -5.31 -16.32
CA ARG A 111 13.62 -5.19 -15.80
C ARG A 111 13.50 -5.84 -14.43
N TYR A 112 14.07 -7.04 -14.28
CA TYR A 112 14.10 -7.72 -12.99
C TYR A 112 14.78 -6.87 -11.92
N ILE A 113 15.95 -6.31 -12.19
CA ILE A 113 16.70 -5.48 -11.22
C ILE A 113 15.90 -4.23 -10.83
N ILE A 114 15.30 -3.54 -11.80
CA ILE A 114 14.50 -2.33 -11.55
C ILE A 114 13.28 -2.65 -10.68
N THR A 115 12.50 -3.67 -11.06
CA THR A 115 11.33 -4.10 -10.30
C THR A 115 11.72 -4.55 -8.89
N PHE A 116 12.83 -5.27 -8.77
CA PHE A 116 13.33 -5.74 -7.49
C PHE A 116 13.68 -4.59 -6.54
N ILE A 117 14.50 -3.64 -7.00
CA ILE A 117 14.90 -2.46 -6.22
C ILE A 117 13.68 -1.61 -5.86
N GLY A 118 12.76 -1.42 -6.81
CA GLY A 118 11.51 -0.68 -6.58
C GLY A 118 10.67 -1.31 -5.49
N ARG A 119 10.45 -2.63 -5.55
CA ARG A 119 9.72 -3.38 -4.51
C ARG A 119 10.44 -3.36 -3.16
N PHE A 120 11.77 -3.44 -3.15
CA PHE A 120 12.54 -3.34 -1.91
C PHE A 120 12.33 -2.00 -1.22
N ILE A 121 12.48 -0.90 -1.93
CA ILE A 121 12.27 0.45 -1.37
C ILE A 121 10.80 0.62 -0.95
N LEU A 122 9.85 0.19 -1.78
CA LEU A 122 8.42 0.27 -1.47
C LEU A 122 8.08 -0.51 -0.19
N SER A 123 8.59 -1.75 -0.06
CA SER A 123 8.37 -2.57 1.13
C SER A 123 8.94 -1.93 2.40
N PHE A 124 10.09 -1.25 2.30
CA PHE A 124 10.68 -0.52 3.41
C PHE A 124 9.81 0.69 3.80
N LEU A 125 9.32 1.46 2.83
CA LEU A 125 8.45 2.61 3.09
C LEU A 125 7.11 2.19 3.71
N ILE A 126 6.48 1.14 3.20
CA ILE A 126 5.24 0.61 3.78
C ILE A 126 5.49 0.08 5.20
N SER A 127 6.56 -0.69 5.39
CA SER A 127 6.96 -1.18 6.72
C SER A 127 7.18 -0.03 7.72
N PHE A 128 7.84 1.05 7.26
CA PHE A 128 8.23 2.14 8.13
C PHE A 128 7.16 3.23 8.33
N PHE A 129 6.28 3.46 7.36
CA PHE A 129 5.29 4.54 7.40
C PHE A 129 3.86 4.04 7.16
N GLY A 130 3.68 3.05 6.29
CA GLY A 130 2.37 2.53 5.88
C GLY A 130 1.60 1.87 7.01
N PHE A 131 2.21 0.96 7.78
CA PHE A 131 1.50 0.26 8.87
C PHE A 131 1.02 1.18 9.99
N GLU A 132 1.86 2.15 10.39
CA GLU A 132 1.45 3.09 11.42
C GLU A 132 0.25 3.90 10.94
N ALA A 133 0.22 4.34 9.68
CA ALA A 133 -0.93 5.00 9.09
C ALA A 133 -2.17 4.08 9.05
N PHE A 134 -2.00 2.84 8.55
CA PHE A 134 -3.09 1.87 8.43
C PHE A 134 -3.78 1.50 9.74
N ALA A 135 -3.09 1.55 10.87
CA ALA A 135 -3.69 1.16 12.14
C ALA A 135 -4.40 2.32 12.86
N THR A 136 -4.25 3.54 12.35
CA THR A 136 -4.50 4.75 13.14
C THR A 136 -5.30 5.82 12.42
N THR A 137 -5.25 5.86 11.09
CA THR A 137 -5.94 6.88 10.31
C THR A 137 -6.94 6.30 9.31
N PHE A 138 -8.08 6.96 9.19
CA PHE A 138 -8.98 6.85 8.06
C PHE A 138 -8.80 8.05 7.13
N VAL A 139 -8.87 7.82 5.83
CA VAL A 139 -8.96 8.86 4.81
C VAL A 139 -10.44 9.14 4.53
N LEU A 140 -10.82 10.42 4.52
CA LEU A 140 -12.19 10.83 4.19
C LEU A 140 -12.37 10.95 2.68
N TYR A 141 -12.83 9.87 2.07
CA TYR A 141 -13.11 9.84 0.63
C TYR A 141 -14.36 10.63 0.28
N ASN A 142 -14.28 11.38 -0.81
CA ASN A 142 -15.39 12.18 -1.34
C ASN A 142 -15.88 11.62 -2.69
N TRP A 143 -16.78 12.35 -3.34
CA TRP A 143 -17.35 11.96 -4.65
C TRP A 143 -16.28 11.77 -5.74
N LEU A 144 -15.10 12.40 -5.65
CA LEU A 144 -14.00 12.23 -6.60
C LEU A 144 -13.46 10.80 -6.62
N THR A 145 -13.75 9.99 -5.60
CA THR A 145 -13.42 8.56 -5.56
C THR A 145 -14.05 7.80 -6.72
N ILE A 146 -15.30 8.15 -7.06
CA ILE A 146 -16.00 7.54 -8.20
C ILE A 146 -15.28 7.93 -9.50
N LEU A 147 -14.89 9.19 -9.62
CA LEU A 147 -14.15 9.68 -10.78
C LEU A 147 -12.78 9.01 -10.93
N ALA A 148 -12.04 8.87 -9.83
CA ALA A 148 -10.75 8.18 -9.80
C ALA A 148 -10.90 6.70 -10.21
N GLY A 149 -11.93 6.01 -9.72
CA GLY A 149 -12.22 4.63 -10.10
C GLY A 149 -12.61 4.47 -11.58
N LEU A 150 -13.40 5.41 -12.12
CA LEU A 150 -13.76 5.41 -13.54
C LEU A 150 -12.54 5.64 -14.45
N LEU A 151 -11.70 6.63 -14.11
CA LEU A 151 -10.46 6.90 -14.84
C LEU A 151 -9.51 5.71 -14.77
N GLY A 152 -9.30 5.13 -13.57
CA GLY A 152 -8.49 3.93 -13.40
C GLY A 152 -8.98 2.77 -14.24
N THR A 153 -10.28 2.48 -14.21
CA THR A 153 -10.88 1.41 -15.03
C THR A 153 -10.67 1.66 -16.53
N GLY A 154 -10.89 2.90 -17.00
CA GLY A 154 -10.64 3.27 -18.39
C GLY A 154 -9.19 3.02 -18.81
N THR A 155 -8.22 3.40 -17.97
CA THR A 155 -6.80 3.16 -18.23
C THR A 155 -6.46 1.68 -18.24
N VAL A 156 -7.04 0.87 -17.34
CA VAL A 156 -6.86 -0.60 -17.37
C VAL A 156 -7.27 -1.17 -18.71
N LEU A 157 -8.44 -0.81 -19.22
CA LEU A 157 -8.94 -1.35 -20.48
C LEU A 157 -8.02 -0.99 -21.65
N ILE A 158 -7.53 0.25 -21.69
CA ILE A 158 -6.55 0.68 -22.70
C ILE A 158 -5.24 -0.12 -22.58
N LEU A 159 -4.72 -0.30 -21.36
CA LEU A 159 -3.49 -1.07 -21.14
C LEU A 159 -3.64 -2.56 -21.45
N GLN A 160 -4.83 -3.14 -21.22
CA GLN A 160 -5.10 -4.53 -21.56
C GLN A 160 -5.21 -4.75 -23.08
N ASP A 161 -5.68 -3.74 -23.83
CA ASP A 161 -5.75 -3.79 -25.28
C ASP A 161 -4.37 -3.58 -25.93
N MET A 162 -3.56 -2.67 -25.38
CA MET A 162 -2.24 -2.33 -25.92
C MET A 162 -1.10 -3.22 -25.40
N GLY A 163 -1.23 -3.74 -24.19
CA GLY A 163 -0.17 -4.42 -23.44
C GLY A 163 -0.27 -5.95 -23.54
N ASP A 164 0.68 -6.62 -22.89
CA ASP A 164 0.68 -8.07 -22.83
C ASP A 164 -0.38 -8.55 -21.81
N GLY A 165 -1.26 -9.45 -22.25
CA GLY A 165 -2.32 -10.03 -21.43
C GLY A 165 -1.82 -10.76 -20.18
N GLY A 166 -0.54 -11.16 -20.12
CA GLY A 166 0.10 -11.68 -18.90
C GLY A 166 0.11 -10.69 -17.72
N TYR A 167 -0.02 -9.39 -17.98
CA TYR A 167 0.00 -8.33 -16.97
C TYR A 167 -1.39 -7.81 -16.60
N SER A 168 -2.46 -8.45 -17.07
CA SER A 168 -3.84 -7.97 -16.88
C SER A 168 -4.15 -7.60 -15.42
N HIS A 169 -3.78 -8.45 -14.47
CA HIS A 169 -3.98 -8.18 -13.03
C HIS A 169 -3.03 -7.08 -12.50
N CYS A 170 -1.79 -7.04 -12.96
CA CYS A 170 -0.83 -6.01 -12.58
C CYS A 170 -1.28 -4.62 -13.07
N TYR A 171 -1.83 -4.52 -14.28
CA TYR A 171 -2.39 -3.29 -14.81
C TYR A 171 -3.52 -2.76 -13.93
N ILE A 172 -4.40 -3.63 -13.42
CA ILE A 172 -5.45 -3.24 -12.46
C ILE A 172 -4.83 -2.61 -11.21
N VAL A 173 -3.88 -3.31 -10.58
CA VAL A 173 -3.27 -2.86 -9.32
C VAL A 173 -2.50 -1.55 -9.50
N TRP A 174 -1.67 -1.45 -10.53
CA TRP A 174 -0.83 -0.26 -10.77
C TRP A 174 -1.67 0.95 -11.15
N THR A 175 -2.62 0.82 -12.06
CA THR A 175 -3.46 1.97 -12.47
C THR A 175 -4.36 2.44 -11.34
N MET A 176 -5.06 1.53 -10.66
CA MET A 176 -5.88 1.89 -9.51
C MET A 176 -5.02 2.51 -8.41
N GLY A 177 -3.82 1.97 -8.18
CA GLY A 177 -2.85 2.53 -7.24
C GLY A 177 -2.44 3.97 -7.58
N ILE A 178 -2.24 4.28 -8.86
CA ILE A 178 -1.94 5.64 -9.33
C ILE A 178 -3.11 6.59 -9.06
N TYR A 179 -4.31 6.26 -9.54
CA TYR A 179 -5.46 7.18 -9.44
C TYR A 179 -5.92 7.37 -7.99
N MET A 180 -5.95 6.29 -7.20
CA MET A 180 -6.27 6.37 -5.77
C MET A 180 -5.18 7.07 -4.99
N GLY A 181 -3.90 6.85 -5.32
CA GLY A 181 -2.78 7.55 -4.70
C GLY A 181 -2.81 9.06 -4.94
N LEU A 182 -3.08 9.49 -6.18
CA LEU A 182 -3.23 10.91 -6.50
C LEU A 182 -4.44 11.55 -5.79
N LEU A 183 -5.56 10.83 -5.72
CA LEU A 183 -6.73 11.29 -4.97
C LEU A 183 -6.42 11.45 -3.48
N GLU A 184 -5.78 10.45 -2.87
CA GLU A 184 -5.41 10.48 -1.46
C GLU A 184 -4.40 11.59 -1.18
N LEU A 185 -3.39 11.80 -2.04
CA LEU A 185 -2.49 12.95 -1.93
C LEU A 185 -3.25 14.27 -1.94
N TRP A 186 -4.23 14.41 -2.84
CA TRP A 186 -5.09 15.59 -2.88
C TRP A 186 -5.88 15.74 -1.57
N ILE A 187 -6.50 14.68 -1.06
CA ILE A 187 -7.25 14.71 0.21
C ILE A 187 -6.34 15.14 1.37
N ILE A 188 -5.17 14.50 1.49
CA ILE A 188 -4.18 14.71 2.55
C ILE A 188 -3.63 16.15 2.53
N TRP A 189 -3.42 16.72 1.35
CA TRP A 189 -2.83 18.06 1.21
C TRP A 189 -3.85 19.20 1.24
N LYS A 190 -5.04 19.00 0.67
CA LYS A 190 -6.04 20.06 0.52
C LYS A 190 -7.11 20.08 1.60
N THR A 191 -7.33 18.99 2.33
CA THR A 191 -8.38 18.90 3.34
C THR A 191 -7.73 18.85 4.72
N GLU A 192 -7.95 19.89 5.53
CA GLU A 192 -7.43 19.94 6.90
C GLU A 192 -7.91 18.72 7.72
N ASP A 193 -9.19 18.34 7.56
CA ASP A 193 -9.82 17.16 8.16
C ASP A 193 -9.71 15.88 7.30
N GLY A 194 -8.86 15.84 6.27
CA GLY A 194 -8.80 14.72 5.32
C GLY A 194 -8.36 13.39 5.93
N LEU A 195 -7.72 13.44 7.10
CA LEU A 195 -7.27 12.30 7.89
C LEU A 195 -7.93 12.34 9.26
N VAL A 196 -8.59 11.26 9.65
CA VAL A 196 -9.29 11.16 10.95
C VAL A 196 -8.78 9.96 11.73
N ASN A 197 -8.77 10.05 13.06
CA ASN A 197 -8.39 8.93 13.93
C ASN A 197 -9.43 7.80 13.85
N MET A 198 -8.99 6.55 13.77
CA MET A 198 -9.89 5.41 13.96
C MET A 198 -10.51 5.36 15.35
N GLY A 199 -9.78 5.82 16.37
CA GLY A 199 -10.21 5.83 17.77
C GLY A 199 -11.47 6.66 18.03
N GLU A 200 -11.77 7.65 17.19
CA GLU A 200 -12.99 8.46 17.30
C GLU A 200 -14.26 7.72 16.84
N TYR A 201 -14.10 6.67 16.01
CA TYR A 201 -15.20 5.84 15.50
C TYR A 201 -15.30 4.47 16.16
N LEU A 202 -14.36 4.13 17.06
CA LEU A 202 -14.47 2.94 17.90
C LEU A 202 -15.37 3.27 19.10
N PRO A 203 -16.29 2.36 19.51
CA PRO A 203 -17.10 2.58 20.70
C PRO A 203 -16.17 2.79 21.90
N PRO A 204 -16.47 3.75 22.79
CA PRO A 204 -15.65 4.01 23.95
C PRO A 204 -15.48 2.71 24.74
N ILE A 205 -14.24 2.30 24.95
CA ILE A 205 -13.93 1.17 25.83
C ILE A 205 -14.42 1.56 27.22
N ASP A 206 -15.44 0.86 27.73
CA ASP A 206 -16.00 1.16 29.06
C ASP A 206 -14.86 1.08 30.10
N PRO A 207 -14.53 2.18 30.81
CA PRO A 207 -13.48 2.19 31.82
C PRO A 207 -13.74 1.22 33.00
N ARG A 208 -14.92 0.62 33.08
CA ARG A 208 -15.24 -0.48 34.01
C ARG A 208 -14.65 -1.83 33.60
N LEU A 209 -14.41 -2.07 32.30
CA LEU A 209 -13.78 -3.29 31.80
C LEU A 209 -12.26 -3.28 32.04
N GLU A 210 -11.61 -2.12 31.89
CA GLU A 210 -10.19 -1.94 32.26
C GLU A 210 -9.94 -2.18 33.75
N ARG A 211 -10.83 -1.66 34.61
CA ARG A 211 -10.76 -1.87 36.06
C ARG A 211 -10.97 -3.32 36.49
N ARG A 212 -11.70 -4.13 35.72
CA ARG A 212 -11.87 -5.58 36.00
C ARG A 212 -10.61 -6.37 35.68
N ASN A 213 -9.89 -6.05 34.60
CA ASN A 213 -8.66 -6.76 34.24
C ASN A 213 -7.47 -6.39 35.14
N TYR A 214 -7.41 -5.17 35.67
CA TYR A 214 -6.37 -4.80 36.65
C TYR A 214 -6.62 -5.35 38.06
N ASN A 215 -7.89 -5.59 38.43
CA ASN A 215 -8.25 -6.16 39.74
C ASN A 215 -8.47 -7.68 39.72
N GLY A 216 -8.28 -8.33 38.57
CA GLY A 216 -8.27 -9.78 38.43
C GLY A 216 -7.00 -10.38 39.00
N ARG A 217 -6.85 -10.30 40.34
CA ARG A 217 -5.93 -11.16 41.08
C ARG A 217 -6.20 -12.61 40.67
N PHE A 218 -5.16 -13.27 40.18
CA PHE A 218 -5.02 -14.71 40.29
C PHE A 218 -5.22 -15.08 41.77
N VAL A 219 -6.32 -15.76 42.06
CA VAL A 219 -6.45 -16.71 43.18
C VAL A 219 -6.98 -17.99 42.55
#